data_AF-A0A7C4M9R5-F1
#
_entry.id   AF-A0A7C4M9R5-F1
#
_cell.length_a   1.000
_cell.length_b   1.000
_cell.length_c   1.000
_cell.angle_alpha   90.00
_cell.angle_beta   90.00
_cell.angle_gamma   90.00
#
_symmetry.space_group_name_H-M   'P 1'
#
loop_
_entity.id
_entity.type
_entity.pdbx_description
1 polymer ?
#
loop_
_entity_poly.entity_id
_entity_poly.type
_entity_poly.pdbx_seq_one_letter_code
_entity_poly.pdbx_strand_id
1 'polypeptide(L)'
;MQGYKTYILEIYEHAIEALVKCKIKRDVVDYRMGYKKSRKPTAAFSEFLINRQLGDWAESLFRTEINKKLEGFKAVKYGAAGRLVVGDPKFNNFFENYHKEIKRIGKRPDLLVFKRKDLEDLKLPDDISEMESSHLQNVAKKAIVAIEIRSSKYYAATYKEVTKKEQSFTPKLEDLPVLTHWIVEHEVPCFYTQIFFDEIYIISFEKILQIIKETGNKYIRRMEKNQRKSTFYIPLSEGK
;
A
#
# COMPACT_ATOMS: atom_id res chain seq x y z
N MET A 1 19.79 7.78 -20.02
CA MET A 1 19.33 7.30 -18.70
C MET A 1 17.81 7.18 -18.75
N GLN A 2 17.28 6.00 -18.45
CA GLN A 2 15.83 5.78 -18.40
C GLN A 2 15.30 6.38 -17.09
N GLY A 3 14.26 7.23 -17.16
CA GLY A 3 13.65 7.85 -15.97
C GLY A 3 12.92 6.82 -15.10
N TYR A 4 12.78 7.11 -13.80
CA TYR A 4 12.15 6.19 -12.82
C TYR A 4 10.76 5.72 -13.28
N LYS A 5 9.94 6.65 -13.80
CA LYS A 5 8.62 6.35 -14.38
C LYS A 5 8.67 5.32 -15.51
N THR A 6 9.58 5.46 -16.46
CA THR A 6 9.69 4.52 -17.59
C THR A 6 10.16 3.16 -17.10
N TYR A 7 11.11 3.13 -16.16
CA TYR A 7 11.62 1.90 -15.55
C TYR A 7 10.53 1.12 -14.81
N ILE A 8 9.77 1.77 -13.93
CA ILE A 8 8.73 1.09 -13.15
C ILE A 8 7.58 0.59 -14.04
N LEU A 9 7.23 1.34 -15.09
CA LEU A 9 6.21 0.92 -16.07
C LEU A 9 6.63 -0.33 -16.85
N GLU A 10 7.91 -0.46 -17.19
CA GLU A 10 8.43 -1.62 -17.90
C GLU A 10 8.37 -2.89 -17.03
N ILE A 11 8.77 -2.81 -15.76
CA ILE A 11 8.65 -3.94 -14.83
C ILE A 11 7.18 -4.30 -14.60
N TYR A 12 6.33 -3.28 -14.44
CA TYR A 12 4.90 -3.47 -14.25
C TYR A 12 4.23 -4.15 -15.45
N GLU A 13 4.59 -3.80 -16.69
CA GLU A 13 4.08 -4.49 -17.89
C GLU A 13 4.45 -5.97 -17.87
N HIS A 14 5.71 -6.31 -17.61
CA HIS A 14 6.14 -7.70 -17.53
C HIS A 14 5.42 -8.47 -16.41
N ALA A 15 5.16 -7.84 -15.26
CA ALA A 15 4.39 -8.43 -14.18
C ALA A 15 2.93 -8.68 -14.59
N ILE A 16 2.30 -7.75 -15.32
CA ILE A 16 0.96 -7.93 -15.90
C ILE A 16 0.96 -9.13 -16.85
N GLU A 17 1.91 -9.21 -17.77
CA GLU A 17 1.98 -10.30 -18.74
C GLU A 17 2.12 -11.67 -18.06
N ALA A 18 2.95 -11.77 -17.02
CA ALA A 18 3.09 -12.98 -16.22
C ALA A 18 1.74 -13.39 -15.56
N LEU A 19 1.02 -12.43 -14.98
CA LEU A 19 -0.29 -12.69 -14.35
C LEU A 19 -1.37 -13.06 -15.39
N VAL A 20 -1.36 -12.42 -16.57
CA VAL A 20 -2.30 -12.72 -17.66
C VAL A 20 -2.07 -14.14 -18.19
N LYS A 21 -0.81 -14.57 -18.36
CA LYS A 21 -0.46 -15.97 -18.70
C LYS A 21 -1.01 -16.95 -17.65
N CYS A 22 -1.08 -16.52 -16.39
CA CYS A 22 -1.69 -17.26 -15.29
C CYS A 22 -3.23 -17.13 -15.19
N LYS A 23 -3.93 -16.71 -16.25
CA LYS A 23 -5.40 -16.56 -16.33
C LYS A 23 -5.99 -15.50 -15.38
N ILE A 24 -5.19 -14.54 -14.93
CA ILE A 24 -5.70 -13.34 -14.25
C ILE A 24 -6.13 -12.35 -15.32
N LYS A 25 -7.35 -11.81 -15.20
CA LYS A 25 -7.87 -10.88 -16.20
C LYS A 25 -7.07 -9.57 -16.18
N ARG A 26 -6.75 -9.03 -17.36
CA ARG A 26 -5.97 -7.79 -17.48
C ARG A 26 -6.63 -6.60 -16.77
N ASP A 27 -7.97 -6.49 -16.81
CA ASP A 27 -8.72 -5.42 -16.12
C ASP A 27 -8.56 -5.45 -14.58
N VAL A 28 -8.15 -6.59 -14.01
CA VAL A 28 -7.89 -6.74 -12.57
C VAL A 28 -6.54 -6.15 -12.18
N VAL A 29 -5.55 -6.19 -13.07
CA VAL A 29 -4.15 -5.93 -12.75
C VAL A 29 -3.56 -4.73 -13.49
N ASP A 30 -4.27 -4.15 -14.45
CA ASP A 30 -3.82 -3.06 -15.30
C ASP A 30 -4.64 -1.78 -15.07
N TYR A 31 -4.04 -0.76 -14.45
CA TYR A 31 -4.74 0.49 -14.16
C TYR A 31 -5.17 1.27 -15.41
N ARG A 32 -4.52 1.02 -16.56
CA ARG A 32 -4.85 1.64 -17.85
C ARG A 32 -6.19 1.14 -18.39
N MET A 33 -6.70 0.02 -17.86
CA MET A 33 -8.05 -0.49 -18.16
C MET A 33 -9.15 0.19 -17.35
N GLY A 34 -8.78 1.14 -16.49
CA GLY A 34 -9.68 1.92 -15.68
C GLY A 34 -9.89 1.31 -14.29
N TYR A 35 -10.31 2.18 -13.37
CA TYR A 35 -10.60 1.80 -12.00
C TYR A 35 -12.04 1.26 -11.86
N LYS A 36 -12.17 0.01 -11.42
CA LYS A 36 -13.47 -0.57 -11.07
C LYS A 36 -13.79 -0.30 -9.60
N LYS A 37 -14.70 0.64 -9.38
CA LYS A 37 -15.23 0.99 -8.06
C LYS A 37 -15.78 -0.24 -7.34
N SER A 38 -15.33 -0.45 -6.10
CA SER A 38 -15.84 -1.52 -5.24
C SER A 38 -17.30 -1.26 -4.85
N ARG A 39 -18.05 -2.33 -4.55
CA ARG A 39 -19.39 -2.19 -3.99
C ARG A 39 -19.31 -1.48 -2.65
N LYS A 40 -20.26 -0.57 -2.42
CA LYS A 40 -20.40 0.13 -1.15
C LYS A 40 -20.59 -0.90 -0.02
N PRO A 41 -19.81 -0.82 1.07
CA PRO A 41 -20.04 -1.68 2.22
C PRO A 41 -21.43 -1.42 2.82
N THR A 42 -22.10 -2.48 3.25
CA THR A 42 -23.44 -2.42 3.86
C THR A 42 -23.41 -2.49 5.39
N ALA A 43 -22.33 -3.00 5.98
CA ALA A 43 -22.09 -3.03 7.42
C ALA A 43 -20.58 -3.07 7.71
N ALA A 44 -20.19 -2.69 8.93
CA ALA A 44 -18.86 -2.90 9.47
C ALA A 44 -18.91 -4.03 10.51
N PHE A 45 -18.34 -5.19 10.19
CA PHE A 45 -18.27 -6.32 11.12
C PHE A 45 -17.20 -6.08 12.20
N SER A 46 -17.34 -6.72 13.36
CA SER A 46 -16.40 -6.60 14.49
C SER A 46 -14.96 -6.93 14.10
N GLU A 47 -14.75 -7.98 13.31
CA GLU A 47 -13.42 -8.37 12.81
C GLU A 47 -12.78 -7.29 11.93
N PHE A 48 -13.57 -6.59 11.10
CA PHE A 48 -13.08 -5.46 10.31
C PHE A 48 -12.61 -4.31 11.21
N LEU A 49 -13.36 -4.01 12.26
CA LEU A 49 -12.99 -2.95 13.21
C LEU A 49 -11.72 -3.30 13.99
N ILE A 50 -11.55 -4.56 14.38
CA ILE A 50 -10.33 -5.04 15.06
C ILE A 50 -9.12 -4.96 14.12
N ASN A 51 -9.25 -5.46 12.89
CA ASN A 51 -8.17 -5.41 11.90
C ASN A 51 -7.80 -3.97 11.53
N ARG A 52 -8.77 -3.05 11.47
CA ARG A 52 -8.53 -1.63 11.25
C ARG A 52 -7.73 -1.02 12.42
N GLN A 53 -8.15 -1.25 13.66
CA GLN A 53 -7.43 -0.75 14.84
C GLN A 53 -6.00 -1.27 14.91
N LEU A 54 -5.78 -2.54 14.56
CA LEU A 54 -4.43 -3.10 14.47
C LEU A 54 -3.59 -2.42 13.38
N GLY A 55 -4.20 -2.12 12.23
CA GLY A 55 -3.57 -1.34 11.16
C GLY A 55 -3.20 0.07 11.62
N ASP A 56 -4.13 0.79 12.25
CA ASP A 56 -3.91 2.14 12.78
C ASP A 56 -2.78 2.16 13.83
N TRP A 57 -2.72 1.13 14.70
CA TRP A 57 -1.64 0.95 15.66
C TRP A 57 -0.29 0.77 14.96
N ALA A 58 -0.22 -0.14 13.98
CA ALA A 58 1.01 -0.45 13.25
C ALA A 58 1.53 0.78 12.49
N GLU A 59 0.63 1.53 11.85
CA GLU A 59 0.94 2.79 11.17
C GLU A 59 1.51 3.84 12.13
N SER A 60 0.83 4.04 13.26
CA SER A 60 1.25 5.01 14.28
C SER A 60 2.60 4.64 14.90
N LEU A 61 2.79 3.36 15.24
CA LEU A 61 4.03 2.83 15.80
C LEU A 61 5.20 3.11 14.84
N PHE A 62 5.08 2.69 13.59
CA PHE A 62 6.18 2.77 12.64
C PHE A 62 6.53 4.23 12.30
N ARG A 63 5.52 5.09 12.10
CA ARG A 63 5.73 6.53 11.90
C ARG A 63 6.46 7.16 13.08
N THR A 64 6.04 6.82 14.30
CA THR A 64 6.65 7.37 15.53
C THR A 64 8.11 6.93 15.66
N GLU A 65 8.41 5.66 15.42
CA GLU A 65 9.78 5.16 15.50
C GLU A 65 10.67 5.74 14.39
N ILE A 66 10.18 5.90 13.16
CA ILE A 66 10.92 6.64 12.11
C ILE A 66 11.27 8.05 12.61
N ASN A 67 10.28 8.79 13.08
CA ASN A 67 10.47 10.18 13.51
C ASN A 67 11.40 10.33 14.72
N LYS A 68 11.45 9.32 15.59
CA LYS A 68 12.27 9.28 16.80
C LYS A 68 13.70 8.82 16.53
N LYS A 69 13.89 7.84 15.65
CA LYS A 69 15.18 7.16 15.44
C LYS A 69 15.97 7.72 14.26
N LEU A 70 15.29 8.29 13.27
CA LEU A 70 15.91 8.77 12.04
C LEU A 70 15.91 10.30 12.01
N GLU A 71 16.90 10.92 12.66
CA GLU A 71 16.96 12.38 12.86
C GLU A 71 16.85 13.19 11.55
N GLY A 72 17.45 12.71 10.46
CA GLY A 72 17.42 13.38 9.15
C GLY A 72 16.08 13.30 8.42
N PHE A 73 15.10 12.56 8.95
CA PHE A 73 13.86 12.21 8.24
C PHE A 73 12.61 12.56 9.05
N LYS A 74 11.52 12.81 8.32
CA LYS A 74 10.17 12.95 8.88
C LYS A 74 9.19 12.10 8.09
N ALA A 75 8.52 11.18 8.78
CA ALA A 75 7.38 10.44 8.30
C ALA A 75 6.07 11.13 8.72
N VAL A 76 5.12 11.26 7.79
CA VAL A 76 3.78 11.80 8.01
C VAL A 76 2.73 10.82 7.52
N LYS A 77 1.56 10.82 8.17
CA LYS A 77 0.39 10.06 7.71
C LYS A 77 -0.20 10.73 6.49
N TYR A 78 -0.39 9.95 5.42
CA TYR A 78 -0.83 10.42 4.09
C TYR A 78 -2.06 9.66 3.57
N GLY A 79 -2.14 8.37 3.87
CA GLY A 79 -3.26 7.51 3.47
C GLY A 79 -4.59 8.12 3.90
N ALA A 80 -5.59 8.07 3.02
CA ALA A 80 -6.89 8.69 3.27
C ALA A 80 -7.45 8.18 4.61
N ALA A 81 -7.72 9.08 5.57
CA ALA A 81 -8.18 8.69 6.88
C ALA A 81 -9.66 8.27 6.80
N GLY A 82 -9.89 7.02 6.43
CA GLY A 82 -11.19 6.36 6.43
C GLY A 82 -11.71 6.07 7.84
N ARG A 83 -11.82 7.11 8.69
CA ARG A 83 -12.47 6.99 10.01
C ARG A 83 -13.97 6.74 9.87
N LEU A 84 -14.56 7.22 8.78
CA LEU A 84 -15.99 7.11 8.49
C LEU A 84 -16.36 5.65 8.20
N VAL A 85 -17.23 5.10 9.04
CA VAL A 85 -17.84 3.78 8.85
C VAL A 85 -19.23 3.92 8.23
N VAL A 86 -19.74 2.82 7.67
CA VAL A 86 -21.12 2.75 7.18
C VAL A 86 -22.07 3.12 8.32
N GLY A 87 -22.93 4.12 8.08
CA GLY A 87 -23.83 4.69 9.09
C GLY A 87 -23.51 6.16 9.42
N ASP A 88 -22.31 6.65 9.11
CA ASP A 88 -21.99 8.07 9.23
C ASP A 88 -22.65 8.88 8.08
N PRO A 89 -23.32 10.02 8.37
CA PRO A 89 -23.91 10.87 7.34
C PRO A 89 -22.94 11.31 6.24
N LYS A 90 -21.66 11.49 6.57
CA LYS A 90 -20.60 11.91 5.64
C LYS A 90 -20.01 10.75 4.83
N PHE A 91 -20.32 9.50 5.18
CA PHE A 91 -19.74 8.31 4.56
C PHE A 91 -19.94 8.28 3.04
N ASN A 92 -21.12 8.65 2.55
CA ASN A 92 -21.42 8.62 1.11
C ASN A 92 -20.53 9.57 0.34
N ASN A 93 -20.41 10.82 0.79
CA ASN A 93 -19.58 11.81 0.12
C ASN A 93 -18.11 11.43 0.18
N PHE A 94 -17.63 10.95 1.33
CA PHE A 94 -16.28 10.42 1.48
C PHE A 94 -16.01 9.26 0.51
N PHE A 95 -16.90 8.26 0.46
CA PHE A 95 -16.76 7.09 -0.40
C PHE A 95 -16.71 7.48 -1.89
N GLU A 96 -17.57 8.40 -2.33
CA GLU A 96 -17.54 8.90 -3.72
C GLU A 96 -16.24 9.66 -4.02
N ASN A 97 -15.82 10.57 -3.13
CA ASN A 97 -14.62 11.38 -3.34
C ASN A 97 -13.35 10.51 -3.32
N TYR A 98 -13.27 9.53 -2.42
CA TYR A 98 -12.20 8.55 -2.37
C TYR A 98 -12.06 7.79 -3.70
N HIS A 99 -13.16 7.32 -4.27
CA HIS A 99 -13.11 6.62 -5.56
C HIS A 99 -12.82 7.52 -6.76
N LYS A 100 -13.28 8.77 -6.74
CA LYS A 100 -12.89 9.79 -7.74
C LYS A 100 -11.39 10.04 -7.69
N GLU A 101 -10.82 10.11 -6.49
CA GLU A 101 -9.40 10.31 -6.31
C GLU A 101 -8.58 9.12 -6.78
N ILE A 102 -8.94 7.88 -6.41
CA ILE A 102 -8.25 6.68 -6.91
C ILE A 102 -8.23 6.64 -8.43
N LYS A 103 -9.34 7.00 -9.08
CA LYS A 103 -9.40 7.06 -10.54
C LYS A 103 -8.45 8.11 -11.11
N ARG A 104 -8.22 9.22 -10.40
CA ARG A 104 -7.39 10.34 -10.84
C ARG A 104 -5.90 10.11 -10.61
N ILE A 105 -5.51 9.62 -9.43
CA ILE A 105 -4.10 9.54 -9.01
C ILE A 105 -3.69 8.19 -8.42
N GLY A 106 -4.56 7.20 -8.41
CA GLY A 106 -4.31 5.94 -7.73
C GLY A 106 -4.54 6.02 -6.22
N LYS A 107 -4.21 4.93 -5.53
CA LYS A 107 -4.37 4.80 -4.08
C LYS A 107 -3.18 5.45 -3.38
N ARG A 108 -3.47 6.33 -2.42
CA ARG A 108 -2.45 6.89 -1.52
C ARG A 108 -1.85 5.78 -0.64
N PRO A 109 -0.52 5.65 -0.55
CA PRO A 109 0.14 4.87 0.49
C PRO A 109 -0.13 5.44 1.88
N ASP A 110 0.13 4.65 2.94
CA ASP A 110 -0.22 5.05 4.30
C ASP A 110 0.66 6.18 4.83
N LEU A 111 1.97 6.11 4.59
CA LEU A 111 2.94 7.12 5.02
C LEU A 111 3.74 7.70 3.85
N LEU A 112 4.17 8.95 4.02
CA LEU A 112 5.22 9.58 3.22
C LEU A 112 6.39 9.95 4.12
N VAL A 113 7.61 9.74 3.63
CA VAL A 113 8.84 10.12 4.32
C VAL A 113 9.57 11.18 3.53
N PHE A 114 10.11 12.16 4.23
CA PHE A 114 10.84 13.31 3.69
C PHE A 114 12.17 13.46 4.40
N LYS A 115 13.14 14.11 3.74
CA LYS A 115 14.28 14.68 4.48
C LYS A 115 13.79 15.92 5.23
N ARG A 116 14.17 16.09 6.49
CA ARG A 116 13.70 17.22 7.31
C ARG A 116 14.05 18.57 6.70
N LYS A 117 15.26 18.70 6.15
CA LYS A 117 15.72 19.92 5.46
C LYS A 117 14.82 20.34 4.29
N ASP A 118 14.15 19.39 3.63
CA ASP A 118 13.27 19.66 2.49
C ASP A 118 11.86 20.10 2.96
N LEU A 119 11.60 20.06 4.27
CA LEU A 119 10.32 20.41 4.90
C LEU A 119 10.34 21.74 5.67
N GLU A 120 11.49 22.41 5.79
CA GLU A 120 11.64 23.63 6.61
C GLU A 120 10.61 24.71 6.25
N ASP A 121 10.35 24.87 4.95
CA ASP A 121 9.36 25.82 4.42
C ASP A 121 7.91 25.33 4.50
N LEU A 122 7.70 24.01 4.54
CA LEU A 122 6.36 23.40 4.44
C LEU A 122 5.66 23.25 5.80
N LYS A 123 6.42 23.16 6.90
CA LYS A 123 5.91 23.00 8.28
C LYS A 123 4.75 21.98 8.38
N LEU A 124 4.89 20.82 7.73
CA LEU A 124 3.83 19.83 7.67
C LEU A 124 3.48 19.27 9.06
N PRO A 125 2.20 19.08 9.38
CA PRO A 125 1.79 18.31 10.56
C PRO A 125 2.15 16.82 10.39
N ASP A 126 2.01 16.04 11.46
CA ASP A 126 2.29 14.60 11.43
C ASP A 126 1.20 13.78 10.72
N ASP A 127 0.04 14.39 10.49
CA ASP A 127 -1.08 13.85 9.74
C ASP A 127 -1.54 14.87 8.70
N ILE A 128 -1.31 14.55 7.43
CA ILE A 128 -1.69 15.37 6.27
C ILE A 128 -2.88 14.76 5.51
N SER A 129 -3.42 13.62 5.96
CA SER A 129 -4.40 12.81 5.19
C SER A 129 -5.68 13.56 4.80
N GLU A 130 -6.08 14.55 5.60
CA GLU A 130 -7.28 15.37 5.42
C GLU A 130 -7.00 16.75 4.79
N MET A 131 -5.76 17.02 4.37
CA MET A 131 -5.44 18.25 3.65
C MET A 131 -6.06 18.27 2.25
N GLU A 132 -6.12 19.46 1.66
CA GLU A 132 -6.69 19.65 0.32
C GLU A 132 -5.90 18.85 -0.73
N SER A 133 -6.63 18.22 -1.67
CA SER A 133 -6.08 17.24 -2.61
C SER A 133 -5.01 17.80 -3.55
N SER A 134 -5.11 19.05 -4.01
CA SER A 134 -4.08 19.70 -4.83
C SER A 134 -2.80 19.96 -4.01
N HIS A 135 -2.94 20.37 -2.75
CA HIS A 135 -1.80 20.52 -1.85
C HIS A 135 -1.11 19.17 -1.58
N LEU A 136 -1.90 18.13 -1.32
CA LEU A 136 -1.40 16.77 -1.11
C LEU A 136 -0.58 16.23 -2.29
N GLN A 137 -0.95 16.53 -3.53
CA GLN A 137 -0.19 16.12 -4.71
C GLN A 137 1.18 16.79 -4.79
N ASN A 138 1.22 18.10 -4.51
CA ASN A 138 2.47 18.86 -4.50
C ASN A 138 3.39 18.40 -3.36
N VAL A 139 2.82 18.09 -2.19
CA VAL A 139 3.57 17.52 -1.07
C VAL A 139 4.09 16.13 -1.40
N ALA A 140 3.25 15.25 -1.96
CA ALA A 140 3.62 13.88 -2.28
C ALA A 140 4.85 13.79 -3.18
N LYS A 141 4.96 14.64 -4.21
CA LYS A 141 6.12 14.68 -5.12
C LYS A 141 7.45 15.04 -4.45
N LYS A 142 7.43 15.59 -3.24
CA LYS A 142 8.63 15.92 -2.45
C LYS A 142 9.08 14.79 -1.54
N ALA A 143 8.27 13.73 -1.39
CA ALA A 143 8.63 12.59 -0.58
C ALA A 143 9.79 11.82 -1.21
N ILE A 144 10.70 11.32 -0.40
CA ILE A 144 11.79 10.45 -0.89
C ILE A 144 11.31 9.01 -1.03
N VAL A 145 10.30 8.63 -0.25
CA VAL A 145 9.71 7.29 -0.26
C VAL A 145 8.30 7.35 0.31
N ALA A 146 7.44 6.46 -0.20
CA ALA A 146 6.12 6.17 0.34
C ALA A 146 6.10 4.77 0.96
N ILE A 147 5.26 4.56 1.96
CA ILE A 147 5.19 3.29 2.69
C ILE A 147 3.73 2.85 2.79
N GLU A 148 3.45 1.64 2.31
CA GLU A 148 2.20 0.91 2.53
C GLU A 148 2.41 -0.08 3.68
N ILE A 149 1.56 -0.02 4.69
CA ILE A 149 1.68 -0.80 5.91
C ILE A 149 0.70 -1.97 5.88
N ARG A 150 1.20 -3.12 6.33
CA ARG A 150 0.40 -4.31 6.62
C ARG A 150 0.72 -4.75 8.03
N SER A 151 -0.31 -4.92 8.85
CA SER A 151 -0.18 -5.42 10.21
C SER A 151 -0.50 -6.91 10.28
N SER A 152 0.18 -7.62 11.17
CA SER A 152 -0.09 -9.01 11.51
C SER A 152 -0.32 -9.13 13.02
N LYS A 153 -1.27 -9.96 13.42
CA LYS A 153 -1.58 -10.26 14.82
C LYS A 153 -0.69 -11.35 15.43
N TYR A 154 0.36 -11.75 14.73
CA TYR A 154 1.25 -12.83 15.14
C TYR A 154 2.59 -12.26 15.63
N TYR A 155 3.22 -13.01 16.52
CA TYR A 155 4.65 -12.94 16.77
C TYR A 155 5.35 -13.77 15.69
N ALA A 156 6.18 -13.15 14.87
CA ALA A 156 6.85 -13.78 13.74
C ALA A 156 7.76 -14.92 14.21
N ALA A 157 8.51 -14.71 15.30
CA ALA A 157 9.41 -15.72 15.87
C ALA A 157 8.63 -16.95 16.35
N THR A 158 7.61 -16.75 17.19
CA THR A 158 6.76 -17.84 17.71
C THR A 158 6.05 -18.58 16.59
N TYR A 159 5.54 -17.87 15.57
CA TYR A 159 4.87 -18.52 14.44
C TYR A 159 5.83 -19.45 13.69
N LYS A 160 7.06 -19.00 13.44
CA LYS A 160 8.09 -19.80 12.76
C LYS A 160 8.47 -21.04 13.57
N GLU A 161 8.59 -20.91 14.88
CA GLU A 161 8.91 -22.04 15.78
C GLU A 161 7.81 -23.10 15.80
N VAL A 162 6.55 -22.69 15.93
CA VAL A 162 5.39 -23.59 16.07
C VAL A 162 5.02 -24.23 14.74
N THR A 163 4.98 -23.46 13.66
CA THR A 163 4.46 -23.95 12.37
C THR A 163 5.54 -24.48 11.43
N LYS A 164 6.82 -24.19 11.73
CA LYS A 164 7.97 -24.38 10.83
C LYS A 164 7.78 -23.71 9.46
N LYS A 165 6.90 -22.71 9.37
CA LYS A 165 6.62 -21.95 8.15
C LYS A 165 7.00 -20.49 8.36
N GLU A 166 7.52 -19.90 7.29
CA GLU A 166 7.74 -18.47 7.23
C GLU A 166 6.41 -17.72 7.03
N GLN A 167 6.33 -16.53 7.61
CA GLN A 167 5.26 -15.57 7.35
C GLN A 167 5.44 -14.92 5.96
N SER A 168 4.57 -13.98 5.60
CA SER A 168 4.59 -13.39 4.26
C SER A 168 4.24 -11.92 4.26
N PHE A 169 4.80 -11.18 3.31
CA PHE A 169 4.19 -9.96 2.82
C PHE A 169 2.86 -10.31 2.12
N THR A 170 1.84 -9.50 2.37
CA THR A 170 0.47 -9.78 1.91
C THR A 170 -0.14 -8.68 1.03
N PRO A 171 0.49 -8.29 -0.10
CA PRO A 171 -0.13 -7.35 -1.03
C PRO A 171 -1.36 -8.01 -1.68
N LYS A 172 -2.45 -7.24 -1.78
CA LYS A 172 -3.65 -7.72 -2.49
C LYS A 172 -3.50 -7.46 -3.97
N LEU A 173 -4.10 -8.33 -4.79
CA LEU A 173 -4.07 -8.20 -6.24
C LEU A 173 -4.69 -6.87 -6.70
N GLU A 174 -5.72 -6.38 -6.01
CA GLU A 174 -6.34 -5.08 -6.29
C GLU A 174 -5.45 -3.87 -5.96
N ASP A 175 -4.48 -4.01 -5.05
CA ASP A 175 -3.57 -2.91 -4.69
C ASP A 175 -2.57 -2.64 -5.83
N LEU A 176 -2.16 -3.67 -6.58
CA LEU A 176 -1.15 -3.54 -7.65
C LEU A 176 -1.46 -2.40 -8.64
N PRO A 177 -2.61 -2.38 -9.35
CA PRO A 177 -2.87 -1.33 -10.32
C PRO A 177 -3.01 0.06 -9.69
N VAL A 178 -3.70 0.15 -8.54
CA VAL A 178 -3.97 1.46 -7.93
C VAL A 178 -2.74 2.07 -7.27
N LEU A 179 -1.83 1.27 -6.72
CA LEU A 179 -0.55 1.75 -6.20
C LEU A 179 0.43 2.06 -7.33
N THR A 180 0.51 1.24 -8.38
CA THR A 180 1.33 1.58 -9.56
C THR A 180 0.92 2.93 -10.15
N HIS A 181 -0.40 3.18 -10.28
CA HIS A 181 -0.89 4.46 -10.78
C HIS A 181 -0.38 5.63 -9.92
N TRP A 182 -0.42 5.49 -8.60
CA TRP A 182 0.08 6.52 -7.68
C TRP A 182 1.59 6.73 -7.79
N ILE A 183 2.37 5.64 -7.85
CA ILE A 183 3.84 5.68 -7.99
C ILE A 183 4.23 6.37 -9.30
N VAL A 184 3.54 6.08 -10.39
CA VAL A 184 3.79 6.67 -11.72
C VAL A 184 3.38 8.15 -11.79
N GLU A 185 2.35 8.55 -11.05
CA GLU A 185 1.86 9.93 -11.00
C GLU A 185 2.78 10.85 -10.18
N HIS A 186 3.35 10.33 -9.10
CA HIS A 186 4.18 11.12 -8.18
C HIS A 186 5.68 10.88 -8.35
N GLU A 187 6.09 9.83 -9.06
CA GLU A 187 7.47 9.38 -9.24
C GLU A 187 8.21 9.13 -7.91
N VAL A 188 7.47 8.67 -6.90
CA VAL A 188 7.99 8.34 -5.57
C VAL A 188 8.03 6.83 -5.39
N PRO A 189 9.17 6.23 -5.01
CA PRO A 189 9.25 4.81 -4.75
C PRO A 189 8.40 4.42 -3.54
N CYS A 190 7.75 3.26 -3.61
CA CYS A 190 6.88 2.75 -2.56
C CYS A 190 7.42 1.44 -1.98
N PHE A 191 7.27 1.25 -0.68
CA PHE A 191 7.67 0.05 0.04
C PHE A 191 6.49 -0.52 0.82
N TYR A 192 6.36 -1.85 0.78
CA TYR A 192 5.48 -2.58 1.67
C TYR A 192 6.21 -2.89 2.97
N THR A 193 5.61 -2.55 4.11
CA THR A 193 6.13 -2.87 5.44
C THR A 193 5.16 -3.82 6.14
N GLN A 194 5.62 -5.03 6.43
CA GLN A 194 4.87 -6.02 7.18
C GLN A 194 5.31 -5.97 8.65
N ILE A 195 4.40 -5.55 9.52
CA ILE A 195 4.63 -5.34 10.96
C ILE A 195 3.98 -6.49 11.73
N PHE A 196 4.79 -7.16 12.54
CA PHE A 196 4.40 -8.15 13.55
C PHE A 196 4.53 -7.52 14.94
N PHE A 197 4.17 -8.25 15.99
CA PHE A 197 4.33 -7.74 17.37
C PHE A 197 5.79 -7.65 17.82
N ASP A 198 6.67 -8.43 17.21
CA ASP A 198 8.10 -8.59 17.56
C ASP A 198 9.05 -8.18 16.45
N GLU A 199 8.61 -8.15 15.19
CA GLU A 199 9.48 -7.96 14.02
C GLU A 199 8.83 -7.06 12.95
N ILE A 200 9.66 -6.37 12.17
CA ILE A 200 9.25 -5.54 11.04
C ILE A 200 10.07 -5.97 9.83
N TYR A 201 9.39 -6.20 8.72
CA TYR A 201 10.02 -6.56 7.44
C TYR A 201 9.60 -5.59 6.35
N ILE A 202 10.52 -5.28 5.43
CA ILE A 202 10.32 -4.31 4.37
C ILE A 202 10.68 -4.90 3.02
N ILE A 203 9.86 -4.63 2.01
CA ILE A 203 10.11 -4.99 0.61
C ILE A 203 9.72 -3.83 -0.31
N SER A 204 10.52 -3.53 -1.32
CA SER A 204 10.15 -2.50 -2.30
C SER A 204 9.01 -3.00 -3.20
N PHE A 205 8.11 -2.10 -3.59
CA PHE A 205 7.06 -2.43 -4.54
C PHE A 205 7.63 -2.90 -5.89
N GLU A 206 8.77 -2.33 -6.29
CA GLU A 206 9.55 -2.79 -7.44
C GLU A 206 9.94 -4.27 -7.32
N LYS A 207 10.49 -4.70 -6.17
CA LYS A 207 10.86 -6.10 -5.94
C LYS A 207 9.62 -7.00 -5.94
N ILE A 208 8.48 -6.54 -5.42
CA ILE A 208 7.21 -7.26 -5.55
C ILE A 208 6.86 -7.48 -7.04
N LEU A 209 6.97 -6.44 -7.88
CA LEU A 209 6.70 -6.58 -9.31
C LEU A 209 7.69 -7.54 -10.00
N GLN A 210 8.98 -7.50 -9.63
CA GLN A 210 9.99 -8.45 -10.14
C GLN A 210 9.65 -9.89 -9.76
N ILE A 211 9.28 -10.14 -8.50
CA ILE A 211 8.86 -11.47 -8.04
C ILE A 211 7.63 -11.93 -8.83
N ILE A 212 6.65 -11.06 -9.07
CA ILE A 212 5.46 -11.38 -9.86
C ILE A 212 5.82 -11.66 -11.33
N LYS A 213 6.72 -10.88 -11.93
CA LYS A 213 7.24 -11.12 -13.28
C LYS A 213 7.84 -12.52 -13.40
N GLU A 214 8.63 -12.94 -12.41
CA GLU A 214 9.32 -14.24 -12.40
C GLU A 214 8.39 -15.41 -12.07
N THR A 215 7.43 -15.20 -11.18
CA THR A 215 6.65 -16.30 -10.58
C THR A 215 5.17 -16.31 -10.95
N GLY A 216 4.69 -15.30 -11.66
CA GLY A 216 3.29 -15.14 -12.03
C GLY A 216 2.38 -15.14 -10.80
N ASN A 217 1.46 -16.10 -10.74
CA ASN A 217 0.52 -16.25 -9.63
C ASN A 217 0.98 -17.26 -8.54
N LYS A 218 2.22 -17.74 -8.56
CA LYS A 218 2.71 -18.81 -7.66
C LYS A 218 2.46 -18.51 -6.17
N TYR A 219 2.60 -17.25 -5.76
CA TYR A 219 2.38 -16.84 -4.36
C TYR A 219 0.91 -16.58 -4.01
N ILE A 220 -0.03 -16.76 -4.95
CA ILE A 220 -1.46 -16.73 -4.67
C ILE A 220 -1.89 -18.15 -4.28
N ARG A 221 -2.02 -18.40 -2.96
CA ARG A 221 -2.39 -19.72 -2.42
C ARG A 221 -3.77 -20.19 -2.87
N ARG A 222 -4.73 -19.26 -2.95
CA ARG A 222 -6.10 -19.51 -3.39
C ARG A 222 -6.58 -18.34 -4.24
N MET A 223 -6.99 -18.64 -5.46
CA MET A 223 -7.62 -17.66 -6.33
C MET A 223 -9.07 -17.43 -5.87
N GLU A 224 -9.41 -16.19 -5.55
CA GLU A 224 -10.77 -15.82 -5.18
C GLU A 224 -11.68 -15.78 -6.41
N LYS A 225 -12.98 -16.08 -6.24
CA LYS A 225 -13.99 -15.92 -7.32
C LYS A 225 -13.95 -14.49 -7.87
N ASN A 226 -13.84 -13.52 -6.97
CA ASN A 226 -13.47 -12.16 -7.33
C ASN A 226 -11.95 -12.03 -7.26
N GLN A 227 -11.28 -12.20 -8.40
CA GLN A 227 -9.82 -12.21 -8.48
C GLN A 227 -9.16 -11.02 -7.77
N ARG A 228 -9.79 -9.83 -7.78
CA ARG A 228 -9.31 -8.61 -7.09
C ARG A 228 -9.03 -8.82 -5.60
N LYS A 229 -9.79 -9.70 -4.95
CA LYS A 229 -9.63 -10.03 -3.52
C LYS A 229 -8.53 -11.05 -3.24
N SER A 230 -7.92 -11.62 -4.27
CA SER A 230 -6.80 -12.56 -4.10
C SER A 230 -5.61 -11.84 -3.49
N THR A 231 -4.85 -12.55 -2.67
CA THR A 231 -3.71 -12.01 -1.92
C THR A 231 -2.47 -12.81 -2.29
N PHE A 232 -1.36 -12.12 -2.55
CA PHE A 232 -0.06 -12.78 -2.66
C PHE A 232 0.49 -13.04 -1.27
N TYR A 233 1.14 -14.18 -1.08
CA TYR A 233 1.84 -14.56 0.14
C TYR A 233 3.32 -14.68 -0.18
N ILE A 234 3.97 -13.53 -0.38
CA ILE A 234 5.40 -13.46 -0.72
C ILE A 234 6.21 -13.71 0.57
N PRO A 235 7.11 -14.69 0.61
CA PRO A 235 7.91 -15.00 1.81
C PRO A 235 8.66 -13.77 2.34
N LEU A 236 8.79 -13.66 3.67
CA LEU A 236 9.50 -12.52 4.29
C LEU A 236 10.98 -12.46 3.89
N SER A 237 11.58 -13.61 3.59
CA SER A 237 12.94 -13.78 3.08
C SER A 237 13.23 -13.09 1.75
N GLU A 238 12.19 -12.67 1.01
CA GLU A 238 12.32 -11.83 -0.19
C GLU A 238 12.55 -10.34 0.16
N GLY A 239 12.30 -9.95 1.41
CA GLY A 239 12.51 -8.62 1.96
C GLY A 239 13.71 -8.55 2.91
N LYS A 240 13.89 -7.39 3.54
CA LYS A 240 14.93 -7.12 4.54
C LYS A 240 14.33 -6.65 5.85
#